data_AF-E3LMG0-F1
#
_entry.id   AF-E3LMG0-F1
#
_cell.length_a   1.000
_cell.length_b   1.000
_cell.length_c   1.000
_cell.angle_alpha   90.00
_cell.angle_beta   90.00
_cell.angle_gamma   90.00
#
_symmetry.space_group_name_H-M   'P 1'
#
loop_
_entity.id
_entity.type
_entity.pdbx_description
1 polymer ?
#
loop_
_entity_poly.entity_id
_entity_poly.type
_entity_poly.pdbx_seq_one_letter_code
_entity_poly.pdbx_strand_id
1 'polypeptide(L)'
;MDYHVGPIGVEPPKLCCIPARPLVCVLAILGILRSICVFFETPSFTNGFFLSIFIFLDSILLIGAAKNSEKHLSWSLKVVFVGIGFAALQLLIFPVIAASAVASGSVPHSYMMVESMVKLVLGGNQENFMNGVAAGYVVEIATILLIGVQTLKYVIVNRLWEYAKVTEGIL
;
A
#
# COMPACT_ATOMS: atom_id res chain seq x y z
N MET A 1 28.69 10.09 1.51
CA MET A 1 27.34 10.21 0.91
C MET A 1 27.36 11.49 0.11
N ASP A 2 27.66 11.37 -1.17
CA ASP A 2 27.81 12.52 -2.05
C ASP A 2 26.44 13.15 -2.30
N TYR A 3 26.26 14.34 -1.73
CA TYR A 3 25.17 15.22 -2.08
C TYR A 3 25.40 15.66 -3.53
N HIS A 4 24.69 15.04 -4.48
CA HIS A 4 24.49 15.65 -5.77
C HIS A 4 23.72 16.96 -5.55
N VAL A 5 24.48 18.05 -5.43
CA VAL A 5 23.99 19.41 -5.49
C VAL A 5 23.37 19.56 -6.88
N GLY A 6 22.05 19.57 -6.94
CA GLY A 6 21.33 19.91 -8.15
C GLY A 6 21.70 21.33 -8.61
N PRO A 7 21.43 21.69 -9.88
CA PRO A 7 21.74 23.00 -10.41
C PRO A 7 21.18 24.09 -9.50
N ILE A 8 22.00 25.14 -9.33
CA ILE A 8 21.82 26.24 -8.38
C ILE A 8 20.41 26.83 -8.58
N GLY A 9 19.50 26.62 -7.62
CA GLY A 9 18.16 27.25 -7.62
C GLY A 9 16.95 26.31 -7.58
N VAL A 10 17.12 24.98 -7.65
CA VAL A 10 15.98 24.04 -7.54
C VAL A 10 16.07 23.27 -6.22
N GLU A 11 15.21 23.60 -5.25
CA GLU A 11 15.17 22.87 -3.98
C GLU A 11 14.64 21.44 -4.19
N PRO A 12 15.21 20.42 -3.51
CA PRO A 12 14.68 19.07 -3.57
C PRO A 12 13.23 19.03 -3.06
N PRO A 13 12.33 18.28 -3.72
CA PRO A 13 10.91 18.30 -3.38
C PRO A 13 10.69 17.78 -1.95
N LYS A 14 9.98 18.57 -1.15
CA LYS A 14 9.59 18.27 0.22
C LYS A 14 8.07 18.03 0.25
N LEU A 15 7.63 17.09 1.07
CA LEU A 15 6.21 16.91 1.39
C LEU A 15 5.98 17.38 2.83
N CYS A 16 5.23 18.48 3.00
CA CYS A 16 4.93 19.19 4.25
C CYS A 16 6.12 19.70 5.11
N CYS A 17 7.27 19.03 5.12
CA CYS A 17 8.57 19.39 5.71
C CYS A 17 9.60 18.25 5.56
N ILE A 18 9.16 17.05 5.14
CA ILE A 18 9.99 15.84 5.06
C ILE A 18 10.54 15.71 3.63
N PRO A 19 11.84 15.42 3.45
CA PRO A 19 12.39 15.16 2.13
C PRO A 19 11.67 13.97 1.46
N ALA A 20 11.23 14.16 0.21
CA ALA A 20 10.41 13.19 -0.52
C ALA A 20 11.07 11.81 -0.66
N ARG A 21 12.41 11.77 -0.81
CA ARG A 21 13.17 10.54 -1.04
C ARG A 21 13.13 9.54 0.12
N PRO A 22 13.54 9.89 1.36
CA PRO A 22 13.44 8.96 2.49
C PRO A 22 11.98 8.58 2.78
N LEU A 23 11.01 9.44 2.48
CA LEU A 23 9.59 9.12 2.64
C LEU A 23 9.18 7.96 1.70
N VAL A 24 9.56 8.02 0.42
CA VAL A 24 9.31 6.92 -0.53
C VAL A 24 10.03 5.64 -0.12
N CYS A 25 11.29 5.73 0.32
CA CYS A 25 12.04 4.57 0.79
C CYS A 25 11.39 3.92 2.03
N VAL A 26 10.98 4.71 3.01
CA VAL A 26 10.29 4.20 4.21
C VAL A 26 8.96 3.55 3.85
N LEU A 27 8.17 4.16 2.94
CA LEU A 27 6.92 3.57 2.47
C LEU A 27 7.11 2.28 1.66
N ALA A 28 8.22 2.15 0.93
CA ALA A 28 8.59 0.91 0.24
C ALA A 28 8.96 -0.19 1.23
N ILE A 29 9.81 0.12 2.21
CA ILE A 29 10.22 -0.82 3.26
C ILE A 29 9.02 -1.29 4.08
N LEU A 30 8.10 -0.38 4.45
CA LEU A 30 6.86 -0.74 5.13
C LEU A 30 5.98 -1.66 4.27
N GLY A 31 5.93 -1.45 2.95
CA GLY A 31 5.21 -2.33 2.02
C GLY A 31 5.80 -3.74 1.95
N ILE A 32 7.13 -3.84 1.89
CA ILE A 32 7.85 -5.12 1.92
C ILE A 32 7.63 -5.83 3.25
N LEU A 33 7.79 -5.12 4.37
CA LEU A 33 7.62 -5.68 5.71
C LEU A 33 6.19 -6.20 5.91
N ARG A 34 5.19 -5.42 5.51
CA ARG A 34 3.79 -5.84 5.52
C ARG A 34 3.59 -7.12 4.72
N SER A 35 4.14 -7.20 3.50
CA SER A 35 3.99 -8.37 2.63
C SER A 35 4.60 -9.63 3.27
N ILE A 36 5.72 -9.48 3.98
CA ILE A 36 6.35 -10.55 4.76
C ILE A 36 5.46 -10.96 5.95
N CYS A 37 4.93 -10.01 6.73
CA CYS A 37 4.04 -10.32 7.86
C CYS A 37 2.79 -11.10 7.42
N VAL A 38 2.13 -10.67 6.33
CA VAL A 38 0.94 -11.34 5.80
C VAL A 38 1.24 -12.76 5.32
N PHE A 39 2.44 -12.99 4.76
CA PHE A 39 2.87 -14.33 4.37
C PHE A 39 2.97 -15.29 5.57
N PHE A 40 3.46 -14.81 6.71
CA PHE A 40 3.56 -15.61 7.94
C PHE A 40 2.19 -15.91 8.55
N GLU A 41 1.22 -15.00 8.47
CA GLU A 41 -0.13 -15.21 9.02
C GLU A 41 -0.94 -16.23 8.22
N THR A 42 -0.79 -16.24 6.88
CA THR A 42 -1.56 -17.10 5.99
C THR A 42 -0.67 -17.75 4.92
N PRO A 43 0.17 -18.72 5.32
CA PRO A 43 1.09 -19.37 4.40
C PRO A 43 0.32 -20.24 3.41
N SER A 44 0.07 -19.69 2.23
CA SER A 44 -0.50 -20.43 1.10
C SER A 44 0.28 -20.11 -0.17
N PHE A 45 0.41 -21.10 -1.05
CA PHE A 45 1.19 -20.97 -2.27
C PHE A 45 0.68 -19.83 -3.16
N THR A 46 -0.65 -19.73 -3.30
CA THR A 46 -1.31 -18.66 -4.05
C THR A 46 -1.04 -17.29 -3.44
N ASN A 47 -1.18 -17.14 -2.12
CA ASN A 47 -0.93 -15.86 -1.44
C ASN A 47 0.55 -15.46 -1.54
N GLY A 48 1.47 -16.42 -1.39
CA GLY A 48 2.90 -16.19 -1.56
C GLY A 48 3.27 -15.68 -2.96
N PHE A 49 2.64 -16.20 -4.01
CA PHE A 49 2.86 -15.71 -5.38
C PHE A 49 2.41 -14.25 -5.54
N PHE A 50 1.21 -13.90 -5.08
CA PHE A 50 0.72 -12.52 -5.14
C PHE A 50 1.56 -11.56 -4.30
N LEU A 51 1.96 -11.96 -3.08
CA LEU A 51 2.80 -11.16 -2.20
C LEU A 51 4.20 -10.94 -2.79
N SER A 52 4.76 -11.94 -3.48
CA SER A 52 6.04 -11.80 -4.20
C SER A 52 5.98 -10.73 -5.28
N ILE A 53 4.86 -10.62 -6.01
CA ILE A 53 4.63 -9.54 -6.98
C ILE A 53 4.66 -8.18 -6.28
N PHE A 54 3.96 -8.03 -5.15
CA PHE A 54 3.98 -6.76 -4.40
C PHE A 54 5.37 -6.38 -3.88
N ILE A 55 6.13 -7.34 -3.34
CA ILE A 55 7.52 -7.13 -2.92
C ILE A 55 8.39 -6.70 -4.10
N PHE A 56 8.20 -7.31 -5.27
CA PHE A 56 8.93 -6.94 -6.48
C PHE A 56 8.61 -5.52 -6.95
N LEU A 57 7.33 -5.13 -6.94
CA LEU A 57 6.88 -3.78 -7.29
C LEU A 57 7.47 -2.73 -6.32
N ASP A 58 7.43 -2.99 -5.01
CA ASP A 58 8.03 -2.11 -3.99
C ASP A 58 9.57 -2.08 -4.08
N SER A 59 10.21 -3.16 -4.54
CA SER A 59 11.66 -3.19 -4.79
C SER A 59 12.05 -2.33 -5.99
N ILE A 60 11.28 -2.36 -7.08
CA ILE A 60 11.50 -1.47 -8.24
C ILE A 60 11.32 0.00 -7.82
N LEU A 61 10.33 0.28 -6.98
CA LEU A 61 10.13 1.62 -6.41
C LEU A 61 11.35 2.08 -5.59
N LEU A 62 11.87 1.19 -4.73
CA LEU A 62 13.06 1.46 -3.92
C LEU A 62 14.29 1.76 -4.79
N ILE A 63 14.50 0.96 -5.85
CA ILE A 63 15.59 1.16 -6.81
C ILE A 63 15.44 2.48 -7.56
N GLY A 64 14.22 2.83 -7.99
CA GLY A 64 13.95 4.10 -8.65
C GLY A 64 14.20 5.32 -7.75
N ALA A 65 13.81 5.21 -6.47
CA ALA A 65 14.09 6.23 -5.46
C ALA A 65 15.60 6.36 -5.18
N ALA A 66 16.36 5.26 -5.22
CA ALA A 66 17.80 5.26 -4.99
C ALA A 66 18.61 5.78 -6.18
N LYS A 67 18.24 5.41 -7.42
CA LYS A 67 18.99 5.75 -8.64
C LYS A 67 18.69 7.14 -9.20
N ASN A 68 17.65 7.84 -8.70
CA ASN A 68 17.29 9.22 -9.01
C ASN A 68 17.60 9.67 -10.46
N SER A 69 17.08 8.93 -11.44
CA SER A 69 17.20 9.29 -12.85
C SER A 69 15.84 9.29 -13.52
N GLU A 70 15.60 10.18 -14.48
CA GLU A 70 14.29 10.39 -15.12
C GLU A 70 13.68 9.07 -15.60
N LYS A 71 14.49 8.24 -16.29
CA LYS A 71 14.04 6.94 -16.80
C LYS A 71 13.56 6.01 -15.68
N HIS A 72 14.32 5.88 -14.58
CA HIS A 72 13.96 4.96 -13.50
C HIS A 72 12.72 5.46 -12.73
N LEU A 73 12.58 6.77 -12.55
CA LEU A 73 11.38 7.35 -11.93
C LEU A 73 10.14 7.19 -12.78
N SER A 74 10.24 7.33 -14.12
CA SER A 74 9.11 7.08 -15.02
C SER A 74 8.63 5.63 -14.96
N TRP A 75 9.55 4.68 -14.77
CA TRP A 75 9.23 3.26 -14.57
C TRP A 75 8.59 3.01 -13.20
N SER A 76 9.14 3.61 -12.14
CA SER A 76 8.54 3.53 -10.80
C SER A 76 7.13 4.13 -10.78
N LEU A 77 6.87 5.21 -11.52
CA LEU A 77 5.54 5.81 -11.62
C LEU A 77 4.52 4.85 -12.26
N LYS A 78 4.91 4.17 -13.35
CA LYS A 78 4.08 3.14 -14.00
C LYS A 78 3.79 1.97 -13.06
N VAL A 79 4.81 1.53 -12.32
CA VAL A 79 4.69 0.45 -11.33
C VAL A 79 3.72 0.80 -10.20
N VAL A 80 3.81 2.02 -9.65
CA VAL A 80 2.86 2.49 -8.62
C VAL A 80 1.45 2.58 -9.17
N PHE A 81 1.29 3.07 -10.41
CA PHE A 81 -0.03 3.15 -11.04
C PHE A 81 -0.68 1.78 -11.19
N VAL A 82 0.08 0.77 -11.60
CA VAL A 82 -0.38 -0.64 -11.61
C VAL A 82 -0.74 -1.10 -10.19
N GLY A 83 0.06 -0.74 -9.18
CA GLY A 83 -0.21 -1.03 -7.77
C GLY A 83 -1.52 -0.43 -7.25
N ILE A 84 -1.87 0.79 -7.67
CA ILE A 84 -3.17 1.43 -7.38
C ILE A 84 -4.31 0.62 -8.00
N GLY A 85 -4.15 0.17 -9.24
CA GLY A 85 -5.13 -0.69 -9.92
C GLY A 85 -5.40 -1.99 -9.14
N PHE A 86 -4.34 -2.66 -8.67
CA PHE A 86 -4.48 -3.84 -7.82
C PHE A 86 -5.16 -3.51 -6.48
N ALA A 87 -4.80 -2.39 -5.84
CA ALA A 87 -5.44 -1.98 -4.59
C ALA A 87 -6.94 -1.66 -4.77
N ALA A 88 -7.32 -1.06 -5.89
CA ALA A 88 -8.72 -0.83 -6.25
C ALA A 88 -9.47 -2.16 -6.48
N LEU A 89 -8.84 -3.14 -7.14
CA LEU A 89 -9.42 -4.47 -7.29
C LEU A 89 -9.60 -5.15 -5.92
N GLN A 90 -8.64 -4.96 -4.99
CA GLN A 90 -8.76 -5.49 -3.63
C GLN A 90 -9.94 -4.88 -2.88
N LEU A 91 -10.18 -3.57 -3.01
CA LEU A 91 -11.34 -2.89 -2.41
C LEU A 91 -12.68 -3.47 -2.90
N LEU A 92 -12.76 -3.94 -4.14
CA LEU A 92 -13.99 -4.54 -4.68
C LEU A 92 -14.21 -5.98 -4.20
N ILE A 93 -13.14 -6.74 -4.02
CA ILE A 93 -13.22 -8.20 -3.79
C ILE A 93 -13.18 -8.53 -2.28
N PHE A 94 -12.22 -7.98 -1.54
CA PHE A 94 -11.93 -8.42 -0.18
C PHE A 94 -13.03 -8.11 0.85
N PRO A 95 -13.67 -6.92 0.85
CA PRO A 95 -14.78 -6.65 1.76
C PRO A 95 -15.94 -7.62 1.56
N VAL A 96 -16.24 -7.97 0.31
CA VAL A 96 -17.32 -8.91 -0.03
C VAL A 96 -16.98 -10.33 0.44
N ILE A 97 -15.75 -10.79 0.20
CA ILE A 97 -15.29 -12.11 0.68
C ILE A 97 -15.33 -12.17 2.21
N ALA A 98 -14.80 -11.14 2.88
CA ALA A 98 -14.77 -11.07 4.34
C ALA A 98 -16.18 -11.06 4.94
N ALA A 99 -17.07 -10.20 4.42
CA ALA A 99 -18.44 -10.14 4.88
C ALA A 99 -19.17 -11.47 4.69
N SER A 100 -19.00 -12.10 3.53
CA SER A 100 -19.65 -13.38 3.20
C SER A 100 -19.11 -14.52 4.06
N ALA A 101 -17.79 -14.60 4.27
CA ALA A 101 -17.16 -15.66 5.06
C ALA A 101 -17.54 -15.59 6.55
N VAL A 102 -17.64 -14.37 7.09
CA VAL A 102 -18.08 -14.16 8.47
C VAL A 102 -19.59 -14.43 8.60
N ALA A 103 -20.40 -13.98 7.63
CA ALA A 103 -21.84 -14.25 7.62
C ALA A 103 -22.18 -15.74 7.48
N SER A 104 -21.38 -16.52 6.73
CA SER A 104 -21.57 -17.96 6.56
C SER A 104 -21.10 -18.79 7.76
N GLY A 105 -20.47 -18.16 8.78
CA GLY A 105 -19.89 -18.88 9.92
C GLY A 105 -18.68 -19.75 9.54
N SER A 106 -18.07 -19.53 8.38
CA SER A 106 -16.91 -20.30 7.89
C SER A 106 -15.59 -19.87 8.52
N VAL A 107 -15.62 -18.82 9.33
CA VAL A 107 -14.47 -18.25 10.04
C VAL A 107 -14.34 -18.96 11.40
N PRO A 108 -13.29 -19.77 11.65
CA PRO A 108 -13.11 -20.42 12.95
C PRO A 108 -13.02 -19.39 14.07
N HIS A 109 -13.57 -19.70 15.26
CA HIS A 109 -13.67 -18.83 16.45
C HIS A 109 -12.33 -18.24 16.99
N SER A 110 -11.19 -18.39 16.33
CA SER A 110 -9.89 -17.90 16.83
C SER A 110 -9.57 -16.45 16.48
N TYR A 111 -10.38 -15.75 15.67
CA TYR A 111 -10.18 -14.32 15.38
C TYR A 111 -10.87 -13.43 16.44
N MET A 112 -10.38 -13.55 17.68
CA MET A 112 -10.98 -12.91 18.87
C MET A 112 -11.06 -11.37 18.81
N MET A 113 -10.29 -10.69 17.95
CA MET A 113 -10.27 -9.22 17.91
C MET A 113 -11.47 -8.62 17.15
N VAL A 114 -11.86 -9.21 16.03
CA VAL A 114 -13.00 -8.74 15.23
C VAL A 114 -14.31 -9.14 15.90
N GLU A 115 -14.40 -10.38 16.39
CA GLU A 115 -15.61 -10.88 17.06
C GLU A 115 -15.93 -10.06 18.34
N SER A 116 -14.91 -9.67 19.11
CA SER A 116 -15.08 -8.87 20.33
C SER A 116 -15.47 -7.42 20.06
N MET A 117 -14.88 -6.79 19.03
CA MET A 117 -15.26 -5.42 18.65
C MET A 117 -16.69 -5.36 18.13
N VAL A 118 -17.15 -6.38 17.41
CA VAL A 118 -18.52 -6.39 16.87
C VAL A 118 -19.56 -6.72 17.95
N LYS A 119 -19.29 -7.68 18.84
CA LYS A 119 -20.17 -7.97 20.00
C LYS A 119 -20.36 -6.75 20.91
N LEU A 120 -19.34 -5.92 21.08
CA LEU A 120 -19.40 -4.70 21.89
C LEU A 120 -20.31 -3.62 21.25
N VAL A 121 -20.37 -3.55 19.92
CA VAL A 121 -21.04 -2.44 19.21
C VAL A 121 -22.51 -2.77 18.84
N LEU A 122 -22.86 -4.03 18.56
CA LEU A 122 -24.10 -4.36 17.83
C LEU A 122 -25.02 -5.39 18.50
N GLY A 123 -24.87 -5.67 19.81
CA GLY A 123 -25.57 -6.75 20.53
C GLY A 123 -27.00 -7.09 20.06
N GLY A 124 -27.21 -8.33 19.60
CA GLY A 124 -28.53 -8.85 19.25
C GLY A 124 -28.53 -10.12 18.40
N ASN A 125 -29.63 -10.89 18.50
CA ASN A 125 -29.90 -12.27 18.02
C ASN A 125 -29.79 -12.53 16.49
N GLN A 126 -29.23 -11.60 15.70
CA GLN A 126 -28.82 -11.77 14.28
C GLN A 126 -27.28 -11.67 14.14
N GLU A 127 -26.57 -12.28 15.07
CA GLU A 127 -25.13 -12.07 15.28
C GLU A 127 -24.32 -12.31 14.00
N ASN A 128 -24.55 -13.41 13.27
CA ASN A 128 -23.67 -13.76 12.14
C ASN A 128 -23.80 -12.83 10.93
N PHE A 129 -25.02 -12.43 10.57
CA PHE A 129 -25.23 -11.50 9.46
C PHE A 129 -24.67 -10.11 9.79
N MET A 130 -24.92 -9.62 11.00
CA MET A 130 -24.45 -8.31 11.43
C MET A 130 -22.93 -8.29 11.64
N ASN A 131 -22.36 -9.40 12.11
CA ASN A 131 -20.91 -9.62 12.14
C ASN A 131 -20.29 -9.62 10.74
N GLY A 132 -20.97 -10.22 9.75
CA GLY A 132 -20.56 -10.17 8.35
C GLY A 132 -20.51 -8.74 7.81
N VAL A 133 -21.58 -7.97 8.01
CA VAL A 133 -21.63 -6.55 7.59
C VAL A 133 -20.53 -5.74 8.26
N ALA A 134 -20.34 -5.88 9.56
CA ALA A 134 -19.29 -5.16 10.30
C ALA A 134 -17.88 -5.54 9.83
N ALA A 135 -17.60 -6.83 9.63
CA ALA A 135 -16.31 -7.28 9.11
C ALA A 135 -16.03 -6.76 7.69
N GLY A 136 -17.05 -6.71 6.83
CA GLY A 136 -16.97 -6.10 5.50
C GLY A 136 -16.50 -4.64 5.57
N TYR A 137 -17.16 -3.82 6.39
CA TYR A 137 -16.79 -2.41 6.57
C TYR A 137 -15.39 -2.22 7.16
N VAL A 138 -14.98 -3.06 8.12
CA VAL A 138 -13.62 -3.00 8.68
C VAL A 138 -12.57 -3.25 7.59
N VAL A 139 -12.79 -4.25 6.75
CA VAL A 139 -11.89 -4.57 5.62
C VAL A 139 -11.95 -3.48 4.54
N GLU A 140 -13.11 -2.89 4.29
CA GLU A 140 -13.28 -1.76 3.38
C GLU A 140 -12.47 -0.54 3.82
N ILE A 141 -12.59 -0.14 5.10
CA ILE A 141 -11.80 0.98 5.65
C ILE A 141 -10.30 0.68 5.55
N ALA A 142 -9.88 -0.55 5.89
CA ALA A 142 -8.48 -0.95 5.76
C ALA A 142 -7.98 -0.87 4.31
N THR A 143 -8.78 -1.30 3.34
CA THR A 143 -8.42 -1.25 1.91
C THR A 143 -8.42 0.17 1.35
N ILE A 144 -9.33 1.05 1.79
CA ILE A 144 -9.30 2.49 1.45
C ILE A 144 -7.99 3.14 1.95
N LEU A 145 -7.57 2.85 3.18
CA LEU A 145 -6.30 3.35 3.71
C LEU A 145 -5.10 2.87 2.89
N LEU A 146 -5.12 1.61 2.44
CA LEU A 146 -4.07 1.07 1.58
C LEU A 146 -4.00 1.76 0.22
N ILE A 147 -5.15 2.05 -0.40
CA ILE A 147 -5.22 2.85 -1.63
C ILE A 147 -4.62 4.23 -1.36
N GLY A 148 -4.98 4.88 -0.24
CA GLY A 148 -4.43 6.17 0.15
C GLY A 148 -2.90 6.16 0.26
N VAL A 149 -2.30 5.11 0.82
CA VAL A 149 -0.84 4.95 0.87
C VAL A 149 -0.24 4.81 -0.53
N GLN A 150 -0.88 4.05 -1.43
CA GLN A 150 -0.40 3.91 -2.82
C GLN A 150 -0.52 5.22 -3.61
N THR A 151 -1.61 5.97 -3.42
CA THR A 151 -1.79 7.30 -4.00
C THR A 151 -0.74 8.28 -3.47
N LEU A 152 -0.41 8.20 -2.18
CA LEU A 152 0.66 9.02 -1.60
C LEU A 152 2.02 8.69 -2.23
N LYS A 153 2.36 7.40 -2.39
CA LYS A 153 3.56 6.97 -3.14
C LYS A 153 3.58 7.57 -4.55
N TYR A 154 2.45 7.52 -5.25
CA TYR A 154 2.32 8.06 -6.61
C TYR A 154 2.60 9.56 -6.65
N VAL A 155 1.96 10.34 -5.78
CA VAL A 155 2.15 11.80 -5.73
C VAL A 155 3.60 12.17 -5.46
N ILE A 156 4.26 11.47 -4.53
CA ILE A 156 5.66 11.76 -4.19
C ILE A 156 6.61 11.38 -5.32
N VAL A 157 6.41 10.22 -5.95
CA VAL A 157 7.22 9.79 -7.11
C VAL A 157 7.00 10.72 -8.30
N ASN A 158 5.77 11.18 -8.55
CA ASN A 158 5.48 12.13 -9.62
C ASN A 158 6.24 13.46 -9.41
N ARG A 159 6.22 13.99 -8.17
CA ARG A 159 6.99 15.21 -7.84
C ARG A 159 8.49 15.01 -8.01
N LEU A 160 9.03 13.85 -7.62
CA LEU A 160 10.44 13.54 -7.82
C LEU A 160 10.79 13.42 -9.32
N TRP A 161 9.87 12.88 -10.13
CA TRP A 161 10.06 12.75 -11.58
C TRP A 161 10.04 14.11 -12.27
N GLU A 162 9.10 15.00 -11.93
CA GLU A 162 9.07 16.38 -12.43
C GLU A 162 10.35 17.14 -12.06
N TYR A 163 10.83 16.99 -10.82
CA TYR A 163 12.10 17.58 -10.39
C TYR A 163 13.31 17.03 -11.16
N ALA A 164 13.37 15.70 -11.36
CA ALA A 164 14.44 15.05 -12.10
C ALA A 164 14.44 15.50 -13.57
N LYS A 165 13.26 15.62 -14.20
CA LYS A 165 13.10 16.09 -15.58
C LYS A 165 13.62 17.52 -15.78
N VAL A 166 13.31 18.42 -14.84
CA VAL A 166 13.83 19.80 -14.88
C VAL A 166 15.35 19.82 -14.68
N THR A 167 15.87 18.99 -13.77
CA THR A 167 17.30 18.94 -13.46
C THR A 167 18.14 18.32 -14.59
N GLU A 168 17.66 17.25 -15.21
CA GLU A 168 18.34 16.55 -16.30
C GLU A 168 18.16 17.29 -17.65
N GLY A 169 17.06 18.01 -17.84
CA GLY A 169 16.83 18.80 -19.06
C GLY A 169 17.59 20.14 -19.12
N ILE A 170 18.20 20.57 -18.01
CA ILE A 170 19.06 21.77 -17.94
C ILE A 170 20.54 21.43 -18.23
N LEU A 171 20.90 20.15 -18.27
CA LEU A 171 22.26 19.63 -18.45
C LEU A 171 22.46 19.08 -19.86
#